data_AF-A0A7J6EFG4-F1
#
_entry.id   AF-A0A7J6EFG4-F1
#
_cell.length_a   1.000
_cell.length_b   1.000
_cell.length_c   1.000
_cell.angle_alpha   90.00
_cell.angle_beta   90.00
_cell.angle_gamma   90.00
#
_symmetry.space_group_name_H-M   'P 1'
#
loop_
_entity.id
_entity.type
_entity.pdbx_description
1 polymer ?
#
loop_
_entity_poly.entity_id
_entity_poly.type
_entity_poly.pdbx_seq_one_letter_code
_entity_poly.pdbx_strand_id
1 'polypeptide(L)' 'MLLGEHKLNVDVALDVRKRCSGLGAVVRDREGHIVASFSAPKVGASSPLFAGAHALFYALLWCSAIICLSLTLKQIVFN' A
#
# COMPACT_ATOMS: atom_id res chain seq x y z
N MET A 1 9.10 -22.51 -0.04
CA MET A 1 8.70 -21.11 -0.25
C MET A 1 7.17 -21.08 -0.34
N LEU A 2 6.46 -20.91 0.78
CA LEU A 2 5.00 -20.81 0.76
C LEU A 2 4.65 -19.39 0.27
N LEU A 3 4.18 -19.28 -0.98
CA LEU A 3 3.51 -18.08 -1.47
C LEU A 3 2.22 -17.92 -0.68
N GLY A 4 2.26 -17.12 0.39
CA GLY A 4 1.06 -16.65 1.08
C GLY A 4 0.33 -15.66 0.19
N GLU A 5 -0.95 -15.90 -0.07
CA GLU A 5 -1.82 -14.94 -0.75
C GLU A 5 -2.15 -13.81 0.22
N HIS A 6 -1.92 -12.58 -0.21
CA HIS A 6 -2.25 -11.38 0.56
C HIS A 6 -3.28 -10.58 -0.21
N LYS A 7 -4.20 -9.94 0.53
CA LYS A 7 -5.18 -9.02 -0.05
C LYS A 7 -4.73 -7.59 0.17
N LEU A 8 -4.59 -6.84 -0.92
CA LEU A 8 -4.28 -5.42 -0.89
C LEU A 8 -5.56 -4.63 -1.13
N ASN A 9 -5.93 -3.78 -0.16
CA ASN A 9 -7.00 -2.81 -0.28
C ASN A 9 -6.38 -1.42 -0.39
N VAL A 10 -6.80 -0.64 -1.38
CA VAL A 10 -6.26 0.69 -1.65
C VAL A 10 -7.42 1.64 -1.84
N ASP A 11 -7.28 2.85 -1.31
CA ASP A 11 -8.21 3.93 -1.54
C ASP A 11 -7.50 5.28 -1.64
N VAL A 12 -8.19 6.26 -2.21
CA VAL A 12 -7.71 7.63 -2.30
C VAL A 12 -8.82 8.61 -1.94
N ALA A 13 -8.52 9.47 -0.98
CA ALA A 13 -9.34 10.62 -0.64
C ALA A 13 -8.88 11.84 -1.45
N LEU A 14 -9.83 12.59 -2.01
CA LEU A 14 -9.54 13.84 -2.73
C LEU A 14 -10.13 15.03 -1.98
N ASP A 15 -9.32 16.07 -1.78
CA ASP A 15 -9.78 17.39 -1.36
C ASP A 15 -9.60 18.38 -2.52
N VAL A 16 -10.68 18.58 -3.28
CA VAL A 16 -10.70 19.47 -4.44
C VAL A 16 -10.48 20.93 -4.02
N ARG A 17 -10.90 21.32 -2.81
CA ARG A 17 -10.76 22.70 -2.31
C ARG A 17 -9.32 23.01 -1.98
N LYS A 18 -8.64 22.09 -1.28
CA LYS A 18 -7.22 22.22 -0.91
C LYS A 18 -6.26 21.72 -2.00
N ARG A 19 -6.79 21.19 -3.11
CA ARG A 19 -6.03 20.58 -4.21
C ARG A 19 -5.01 19.56 -3.71
N CYS A 20 -5.45 18.68 -2.81
CA CYS A 20 -4.62 17.61 -2.30
C CYS A 20 -5.38 16.28 -2.31
N SER A 21 -4.63 15.21 -2.09
CA SER A 21 -5.14 13.85 -1.97
C SER A 21 -4.48 13.15 -0.80
N GLY A 22 -5.22 12.21 -0.19
CA GLY A 22 -4.71 11.29 0.80
C GLY A 22 -4.77 9.89 0.23
N LEU A 23 -3.64 9.18 0.23
CA LEU A 23 -3.55 7.80 -0.21
C LEU A 23 -3.61 6.90 1.02
N GLY A 24 -4.31 5.78 0.91
CA GLY A 24 -4.35 4.76 1.94
C GLY A 24 -4.27 3.36 1.34
N ALA A 25 -3.51 2.47 1.98
CA ALA A 25 -3.63 1.05 1.70
C ALA A 25 -3.47 0.19 2.94
N VAL A 26 -4.06 -1.00 2.87
CA VAL A 26 -4.03 -2.03 3.90
C VAL A 26 -3.75 -3.37 3.24
N VAL A 27 -2.78 -4.11 3.76
CA VAL A 27 -2.48 -5.49 3.37
C VAL A 27 -3.03 -6.41 4.46
N ARG A 28 -3.74 -7.45 4.03
CA ARG A 28 -4.29 -8.48 4.91
C ARG A 28 -3.81 -9.86 4.52
N ASP A 29 -3.63 -10.73 5.52
CA ASP A 29 -3.46 -12.17 5.29
C ASP A 29 -4.78 -12.83 4.86
N ARG A 30 -4.78 -14.16 4.74
CA ARG A 30 -5.95 -14.93 4.30
C ARG A 30 -7.05 -14.96 5.35
N GLU A 31 -6.66 -14.91 6.61
CA GLU A 31 -7.50 -14.89 7.79
C GLU A 31 -8.14 -13.51 8.00
N GLY A 32 -7.65 -12.49 7.29
CA GLY A 32 -8.16 -11.13 7.30
C GLY A 32 -7.45 -10.22 8.30
N HIS A 33 -6.40 -10.68 8.96
CA HIS A 33 -5.60 -9.86 9.86
C HIS A 33 -4.79 -8.84 9.06
N ILE A 34 -4.66 -7.63 9.61
CA ILE A 34 -3.86 -6.56 9.00
C ILE A 34 -2.39 -6.84 9.28
N VAL A 35 -1.60 -7.02 8.22
CA VAL A 35 -0.15 -7.26 8.32
C VAL A 35 0.66 -5.99 8.06
N ALA A 36 0.10 -5.05 7.30
CA ALA A 36 0.71 -3.75 7.05
C ALA A 36 -0.36 -2.74 6.62
N SER A 37 -0.11 -1.46 6.90
CA SER A 37 -0.92 -0.35 6.40
C SER A 37 -0.06 0.86 6.14
N PHE A 38 -0.43 1.70 5.18
CA PHE A 38 0.16 3.01 5.01
C PHE A 38 -0.90 4.08 4.75
N SER A 39 -0.54 5.31 5.12
CA SER A 39 -1.23 6.52 4.68
C SER A 39 -0.19 7.57 4.28
N ALA A 40 -0.44 8.26 3.18
CA ALA A 40 0.46 9.31 2.71
C ALA A 40 -0.35 10.49 2.14
N PRO A 41 -0.05 11.73 2.54
CA PRO A 41 -0.59 12.90 1.85
C PRO A 41 0.13 13.09 0.51
N LYS A 42 -0.59 13.60 -0.48
CA LYS A 42 -0.04 14.01 -1.76
C LYS A 42 -0.61 15.35 -2.19
N VAL A 43 0.29 16.28 -2.48
CA VAL A 43 -0.07 17.58 -3.02
C VAL A 43 -0.41 17.42 -4.50
N GLY A 44 -1.48 18.11 -4.94
CA GLY A 44 -1.97 18.07 -6.30
C GLY A 44 -3.41 17.57 -6.38
N ALA A 45 -4.17 18.17 -7.28
CA ALA A 45 -5.49 17.68 -7.67
C ALA A 45 -5.34 16.77 -8.91
N SER A 46 -5.97 15.61 -8.88
CA SER A 46 -6.08 14.70 -10.02
C SER A 46 -7.54 14.31 -10.17
N SER A 47 -7.94 13.88 -11.38
CA SER A 47 -9.26 13.28 -11.53
C SER A 47 -9.40 12.04 -10.64
N PRO A 48 -10.60 11.68 -10.17
CA PRO A 48 -10.81 10.50 -9.33
C PRO A 48 -10.20 9.22 -9.92
N LEU A 49 -10.36 9.01 -11.23
CA LEU A 49 -9.81 7.85 -11.92
C LEU A 49 -8.27 7.83 -11.86
N PHE A 50 -7.62 8.96 -12.15
CA PHE A 50 -6.17 9.04 -12.12
C PHE A 50 -5.64 8.88 -10.70
N ALA A 51 -6.30 9.49 -9.72
CA ALA A 51 -5.94 9.37 -8.32
C ALA A 51 -6.00 7.91 -7.84
N GLY A 52 -7.05 7.18 -8.23
CA GLY A 52 -7.20 5.76 -7.89
C GLY A 52 -6.10 4.89 -8.51
N ALA A 53 -5.81 5.08 -9.80
CA ALA A 53 -4.72 4.38 -10.47
C ALA A 53 -3.35 4.69 -9.84
N HIS A 54 -3.13 5.95 -9.47
CA HIS A 54 -1.90 6.39 -8.82
C HIS A 54 -1.75 5.77 -7.42
N ALA A 55 -2.84 5.69 -6.66
CA ALA A 55 -2.84 5.06 -5.35
C ALA A 55 -2.53 3.57 -5.43
N LEU A 56 -3.13 2.86 -6.40
CA LEU A 56 -2.81 1.47 -6.64
C LEU A 56 -1.33 1.28 -6.99
N PHE A 57 -0.78 2.12 -7.88
CA PHE A 57 0.62 2.07 -8.28
C PHE A 57 1.57 2.24 -7.07
N TYR A 58 1.36 3.26 -6.24
CA TYR A 58 2.19 3.45 -5.04
C TYR A 58 2.03 2.33 -4.02
N ALA A 59 0.81 1.82 -3.84
CA ALA A 59 0.57 0.73 -2.92
C ALA A 59 1.31 -0.55 -3.37
N LEU A 60 1.33 -0.85 -4.67
CA LEU A 60 2.10 -1.97 -5.22
C LEU A 60 3.61 -1.77 -5.07
N LEU A 61 4.11 -0.56 -5.34
CA LEU A 61 5.52 -0.22 -5.16
C LEU A 61 5.94 -0.38 -3.68
N TRP A 62 5.12 0.13 -2.76
CA TRP A 62 5.30 -0.03 -1.32
C TRP A 62 5.26 -1.50 -0.88
N CYS A 63 4.32 -2.29 -1.39
CA CYS A 63 4.26 -3.72 -1.13
C CYS A 63 5.54 -4.43 -1.61
N SER A 64 6.07 -4.06 -2.79
CA SER A 64 7.31 -4.65 -3.29
C SER A 64 8.49 -4.37 -2.35
N ALA A 65 8.57 -3.17 -1.76
CA ALA A 65 9.58 -2.83 -0.77
C ALA A 65 9.44 -3.66 0.51
N ILE A 66 8.22 -3.76 1.07
CA ILE A 66 7.98 -4.56 2.29
C ILE A 66 8.25 -6.04 2.06
N ILE A 67 7.81 -6.59 0.94
CA ILE A 67 8.02 -8.01 0.61
C ILE A 67 9.52 -8.29 0.49
N CYS A 68 10.27 -7.42 -0.18
CA CYS A 68 11.72 -7.53 -0.29
C CYS A 68 12.39 -7.46 1.10
N LEU A 69 12.00 -6.50 1.94
CA LEU A 69 12.47 -6.39 3.33
C LEU A 69 12.10 -7.60 4.21
N SER A 70 10.92 -8.20 4.01
CA SER A 70 10.49 -9.38 4.77
C SER A 70 11.31 -10.63 4.42
N LEU A 71 11.80 -10.74 3.18
CA LEU A 71 12.72 -11.79 2.75
C LEU A 71 14.12 -11.57 3.36
N THR A 72 14.58 -10.33 3.44
CA THR A 72 15.86 -9.99 4.07
C THR A 72 15.83 -10.16 5.59
N LEU A 73 14.74 -9.74 6.26
CA LEU A 73 14.60 -9.92 7.71
C LEU A 73 14.45 -11.40 8.08
N LYS A 74 13.75 -12.23 7.31
CA LYS A 74 13.73 -13.68 7.53
C LYS A 74 15.08 -14.36 7.29
N GLN A 75 15.97 -13.78 6.50
CA GLN A 75 17.37 -14.23 6.40
C GLN A 75 18.24 -13.74 7.56
N ILE A 76 17.88 -12.62 8.20
CA ILE A 76 18.62 -12.02 9.33
C ILE A 76 18.10 -12.50 10.70
N VAL A 77 16.91 -13.08 10.79
CA VAL A 77 16.52 -13.91 11.94
C VAL A 77 17.29 -15.22 11.84
N PHE A 78 18.41 -15.28 12.57
CA PHE A 78 19.32 -16.42 12.65
C PHE A 78 18.61 -17.72 13.03
N ASN A 79 19.15 -18.83 12.48
CA ASN A 79 18.92 -20.22 12.88
C ASN A 79 18.84 -20.42 14.39
#